data_AF-A0A5C8WNT3-F1
#
_entry.id   AF-A0A5C8WNT3-F1
#
_cell.length_a   1.000
_cell.length_b   1.000
_cell.length_c   1.000
_cell.angle_alpha   90.00
_cell.angle_beta   90.00
_cell.angle_gamma   90.00
#
_symmetry.space_group_name_H-M   'P 1'
#
loop_
_entity.id
_entity.type
_entity.pdbx_description
1 polymer ?
#
loop_
_entity_poly.entity_id
_entity_poly.type
_entity_poly.pdbx_seq_one_letter_code
_entity_poly.pdbx_strand_id
1 'polypeptide(L)'
;MATLKEFEESLREHGMNMALALLERLRERDRATRTVKPARRLTGQKMTPELAHAILDLHASTGMTQQEIAFKVGVNQGRVNEVIKRGKWLDGDPHAPEAVARDKALARLRGEPTARKAPTVKRASGKSIPVKAKTAPAPRRNQGQLAFGDL
;
A
#
# COMPACT_ATOMS: atom_id res chain seq x y z
N MET A 1 20.88 -30.88 -15.06
CA MET A 1 19.44 -31.08 -14.76
C MET A 1 18.67 -30.44 -15.90
N ALA A 2 17.78 -31.18 -16.57
CA ALA A 2 17.06 -30.64 -17.72
C ALA A 2 15.94 -29.68 -17.27
N THR A 3 15.82 -28.54 -17.95
CA THR A 3 14.71 -27.61 -17.72
C THR A 3 13.44 -28.07 -18.44
N LEU A 4 12.25 -27.63 -17.98
CA LEU A 4 10.98 -27.95 -18.65
C LEU A 4 10.97 -27.53 -20.13
N LYS A 5 11.72 -26.47 -20.46
CA LYS A 5 11.84 -25.93 -21.81
C LYS A 5 12.68 -26.84 -22.72
N GLU A 6 13.76 -27.41 -22.20
CA GLU A 6 14.60 -28.40 -22.90
C GLU A 6 13.84 -29.72 -23.13
N PHE A 7 12.93 -30.10 -22.22
CA PHE A 7 12.05 -31.24 -22.41
C PHE A 7 10.99 -31.01 -23.50
N GLU A 8 10.34 -29.84 -23.51
CA GLU A 8 9.40 -29.45 -24.59
C GLU A 8 10.09 -29.40 -25.95
N GLU A 9 11.34 -28.93 -26.01
CA GLU A 9 12.15 -28.89 -27.22
C GLU A 9 12.50 -30.30 -27.71
N SER A 10 12.92 -31.19 -26.80
CA SER A 10 13.18 -32.60 -27.12
C SER A 10 11.93 -33.29 -27.66
N LEU A 11 10.74 -33.06 -27.08
CA LEU A 11 9.49 -33.64 -27.57
C LEU A 11 9.09 -33.12 -28.95
N ARG A 12 9.40 -31.85 -29.25
CA ARG A 12 9.16 -31.25 -30.56
C ARG A 12 10.11 -31.82 -31.62
N GLU A 13 11.39 -31.98 -31.29
CA GLU A 13 12.39 -32.59 -32.17
C GLU A 13 12.05 -34.05 -32.52
N HIS A 14 11.50 -34.80 -31.56
CA HIS A 14 11.09 -36.19 -31.77
C HIS A 14 9.66 -36.33 -32.36
N GLY A 15 8.99 -35.23 -32.69
CA GLY A 15 7.65 -35.24 -33.31
C GLY A 15 6.55 -35.82 -32.42
N MET A 16 6.72 -35.81 -31.09
CA MET A 16 5.81 -36.41 -30.12
C MET A 16 4.62 -35.48 -29.81
N ASN A 17 3.81 -35.21 -30.83
CA ASN A 17 2.71 -34.24 -30.78
C ASN A 17 1.66 -34.55 -29.70
N MET A 18 1.42 -35.84 -29.40
CA MET A 18 0.52 -36.26 -28.32
C MET A 18 1.05 -35.90 -26.93
N ALA A 19 2.36 -35.98 -26.72
CA ALA A 19 3.01 -35.60 -25.47
C ALA A 19 2.98 -34.08 -25.26
N LEU A 20 3.17 -33.31 -26.34
CA LEU A 20 3.02 -31.85 -26.31
C LEU A 20 1.59 -31.42 -25.95
N ALA A 21 0.58 -32.04 -26.57
CA ALA A 21 -0.83 -31.77 -26.26
C ALA A 21 -1.19 -32.10 -24.80
N LEU A 22 -0.58 -33.15 -24.22
CA LEU A 22 -0.75 -33.48 -22.80
C LEU A 22 -0.07 -32.45 -21.89
N LEU A 23 1.13 -31.97 -22.22
CA LEU A 23 1.80 -30.90 -21.48
C LEU A 23 1.00 -29.60 -21.47
N GLU A 24 0.39 -29.23 -22.59
CA GLU A 24 -0.46 -28.05 -22.68
C GLU A 24 -1.67 -28.16 -21.76
N ARG A 25 -2.38 -29.28 -21.78
CA ARG A 25 -3.52 -29.55 -20.88
C ARG A 25 -3.10 -29.52 -19.39
N LEU A 26 -1.91 -30.01 -19.07
CA LEU A 26 -1.36 -29.94 -17.71
C LEU A 26 -1.06 -28.49 -17.31
N ARG A 27 -0.46 -27.68 -18.19
CA ARG A 27 -0.23 -26.25 -17.94
C ARG A 27 -1.53 -25.47 -17.77
N GLU A 28 -2.56 -25.80 -18.52
CA GLU A 28 -3.90 -25.19 -18.37
C GLU A 28 -4.50 -25.51 -17.00
N ARG A 29 -4.43 -26.77 -16.56
CA ARG A 29 -4.88 -27.19 -15.22
C ARG A 29 -4.08 -26.50 -14.12
N ASP A 30 -2.76 -26.43 -14.25
CA ASP A 30 -1.90 -25.76 -13.27
C ASP A 30 -2.14 -24.25 -13.22
N ARG A 31 -2.37 -23.60 -14.36
CA ARG A 31 -2.78 -22.19 -14.38
C ARG A 31 -4.13 -21.98 -13.70
N ALA A 32 -5.08 -22.89 -13.92
CA ALA A 32 -6.41 -22.81 -13.30
C ALA A 32 -6.36 -23.01 -11.77
N THR A 33 -5.44 -23.84 -11.27
CA THR A 33 -5.26 -24.08 -9.83
C THR A 33 -4.26 -23.12 -9.18
N ARG A 34 -3.52 -22.34 -9.98
CA ARG A 34 -2.56 -21.34 -9.50
C ARG A 34 -3.29 -20.23 -8.73
N THR A 35 -3.36 -20.39 -7.42
CA THR A 35 -3.78 -19.35 -6.51
C THR A 35 -2.61 -18.42 -6.25
N VAL A 36 -2.61 -17.25 -6.90
CA VAL A 36 -1.69 -16.16 -6.55
C VAL A 36 -2.17 -15.56 -5.24
N LYS A 37 -1.65 -16.07 -4.11
CA LYS A 37 -1.87 -15.42 -2.82
C LYS A 37 -1.33 -13.99 -2.93
N PRO A 38 -2.13 -12.96 -2.66
CA PRO A 38 -1.65 -11.59 -2.69
C PRO A 38 -0.43 -11.49 -1.77
N ALA A 39 0.62 -10.83 -2.24
CA ALA A 39 1.82 -10.61 -1.45
C ALA A 39 1.39 -9.98 -0.12
N ARG A 40 1.44 -10.76 0.97
CA ARG A 40 1.23 -10.22 2.30
C ARG A 40 2.29 -9.17 2.45
N ARG A 41 1.88 -7.90 2.55
CA ARG A 41 2.80 -6.84 2.95
C ARG A 41 3.42 -7.35 4.25
N LEU A 42 4.73 -7.58 4.27
CA LEU A 42 5.46 -7.86 5.49
C LEU A 42 5.38 -6.57 6.33
N THR A 43 4.25 -6.39 7.00
CA THR A 43 3.97 -5.27 7.88
C THR A 43 4.21 -5.77 9.29
N GLY A 44 5.45 -5.75 9.73
CA GLY A 44 5.73 -5.61 11.15
C GLY A 44 6.05 -4.14 11.38
N GLN A 45 5.36 -3.53 12.33
CA GLN A 45 5.74 -2.26 12.94
C GLN A 45 5.71 -0.98 12.06
N LYS A 46 5.04 0.04 12.58
CA LYS A 46 5.21 1.42 12.10
C LYS A 46 6.60 1.90 12.50
N MET A 47 7.19 2.79 11.70
CA MET A 47 8.46 3.39 12.11
C MET A 47 8.25 4.35 13.26
N THR A 48 9.16 4.27 14.23
CA THR A 48 9.25 5.18 15.36
C THR A 48 10.69 5.62 15.51
N PRO A 49 10.96 6.78 16.14
CA PRO A 49 12.33 7.25 16.36
C PRO A 49 13.18 6.25 17.15
N GLU A 50 12.63 5.66 18.21
CA GLU A 50 13.29 4.63 19.00
C GLU A 50 13.70 3.41 18.13
N LEU A 51 12.83 3.02 17.20
CA LEU A 51 13.08 1.90 16.31
C LEU A 51 14.15 2.25 15.25
N ALA A 52 14.21 3.51 14.82
CA ALA A 52 15.26 4.00 13.93
C ALA A 52 16.63 3.99 14.63
N HIS A 53 16.71 4.39 15.90
CA HIS A 53 17.94 4.26 16.70
C HIS A 53 18.36 2.80 16.84
N ALA A 54 17.43 1.91 17.20
CA ALA A 54 17.72 0.47 17.31
C ALA A 54 18.22 -0.14 15.98
N ILE A 55 17.72 0.34 14.83
CA ILE A 55 18.19 -0.07 13.51
C ILE A 55 19.63 0.38 13.26
N LEU A 56 19.98 1.63 13.62
CA LEU A 56 21.35 2.13 13.48
C LEU A 56 22.32 1.36 14.37
N ASP A 57 21.92 1.08 15.62
CA ASP A 57 22.73 0.33 16.57
C ASP A 57 22.97 -1.10 16.09
N LEU A 58 21.93 -1.78 15.58
CA LEU A 58 22.06 -3.12 14.99
C LEU A 58 22.96 -3.13 13.76
N HIS A 59 22.87 -2.10 12.90
CA HIS A 59 23.69 -2.00 11.71
C HIS A 59 25.17 -1.76 12.05
N ALA A 60 25.44 -0.86 13.00
CA ALA A 60 26.79 -0.53 13.43
C ALA A 60 27.47 -1.66 14.22
N SER A 61 26.72 -2.33 15.10
CA SER A 61 27.29 -3.35 16.01
C SER A 61 27.47 -4.73 15.39
N THR A 62 26.56 -5.12 14.49
CA THR A 62 26.46 -6.52 14.06
C THR A 62 26.86 -6.73 12.60
N GLY A 63 27.00 -5.65 11.81
CA GLY A 63 27.30 -5.74 10.37
C GLY A 63 26.21 -6.47 9.56
N MET A 64 25.03 -6.67 10.14
CA MET A 64 23.90 -7.34 9.50
C MET A 64 23.47 -6.58 8.25
N THR A 65 23.02 -7.34 7.25
CA THR A 65 22.42 -6.78 6.04
C THR A 65 21.09 -6.11 6.37
N GLN A 66 20.68 -5.16 5.53
CA GLN A 66 19.42 -4.45 5.73
C GLN A 66 18.20 -5.38 5.71
N GLN A 67 18.26 -6.50 4.98
CA GLN A 67 17.22 -7.52 4.94
C GLN A 67 17.13 -8.29 6.26
N GLU A 68 18.27 -8.64 6.85
CA GLU A 68 18.32 -9.31 8.14
C GLU A 68 17.83 -8.40 9.27
N ILE A 69 18.23 -7.12 9.27
CA ILE A 69 17.72 -6.12 10.21
C ILE A 69 16.21 -5.94 10.03
N ALA A 70 15.75 -5.83 8.79
CA ALA A 70 14.33 -5.73 8.46
C ALA A 70 13.53 -6.93 8.98
N PHE A 71 14.05 -8.15 8.82
CA PHE A 71 13.41 -9.37 9.32
C PHE A 71 13.39 -9.41 10.86
N LYS A 72 14.51 -9.08 11.50
CA LYS A 72 14.66 -9.09 12.97
C LYS A 72 13.77 -8.05 13.65
N VAL A 73 13.71 -6.84 13.10
CA VAL A 73 12.93 -5.71 13.62
C VAL A 73 11.48 -5.75 13.11
N GLY A 74 11.18 -6.59 12.12
CA GLY A 74 9.86 -6.76 11.53
C GLY A 74 9.49 -5.70 10.49
N VAL A 75 10.38 -4.78 10.15
CA VAL A 75 10.08 -3.64 9.26
C VAL A 75 10.42 -3.93 7.80
N ASN A 76 9.99 -3.06 6.88
CA ASN A 76 10.36 -3.19 5.47
C ASN A 76 11.83 -2.78 5.23
N GLN A 77 12.56 -3.53 4.40
CA GLN A 77 13.96 -3.23 4.06
C GLN A 77 14.18 -1.82 3.49
N GLY A 78 13.23 -1.31 2.70
CA GLY A 78 13.29 0.07 2.21
C GLY A 78 13.29 1.10 3.35
N ARG A 79 12.58 0.84 4.46
CA ARG A 79 12.58 1.72 5.64
C ARG A 79 13.92 1.68 6.37
N VAL A 80 14.50 0.49 6.53
CA VAL A 80 15.85 0.31 7.10
C VAL A 80 16.89 1.09 6.29
N ASN A 81 16.82 1.02 4.95
CA ASN A 81 17.71 1.78 4.07
C ASN A 81 17.55 3.29 4.21
N GLU A 82 16.32 3.79 4.38
CA GLU A 82 16.08 5.21 4.59
C GLU A 82 16.56 5.72 5.96
N VAL A 83 16.47 4.89 7.01
CA VAL A 83 17.07 5.19 8.31
C VAL A 83 18.59 5.27 8.19
N ILE A 84 19.23 4.27 7.56
CA ILE A 84 20.70 4.21 7.44
C ILE A 84 21.25 5.31 6.52
N LYS A 85 20.62 5.54 5.36
CA LYS A 85 21.16 6.48 4.36
C LYS A 85 20.77 7.94 4.60
N ARG A 86 19.61 8.19 5.19
CA ARG A 86 19.03 9.54 5.27
C ARG A 86 18.66 9.96 6.69
N GLY A 87 18.84 9.09 7.69
CA GLY A 87 18.49 9.39 9.08
C GLY A 87 17.01 9.67 9.30
N LYS A 88 16.13 9.22 8.39
CA LYS A 88 14.69 9.43 8.55
C LYS A 88 14.21 8.81 9.86
N TRP A 89 13.18 9.41 10.45
CA TRP A 89 12.61 9.05 11.76
C TRP A 89 13.49 9.36 12.97
N LEU A 90 14.74 9.80 12.84
CA LEU A 90 15.61 10.13 13.97
C LEU A 90 15.30 11.49 14.62
N ASP A 91 14.85 12.47 13.83
CA ASP A 91 14.80 13.88 14.30
C ASP A 91 13.82 14.14 15.44
N GLY A 92 12.96 13.19 15.79
CA GLY A 92 12.26 13.19 17.08
C GLY A 92 11.57 14.50 17.45
N ASP A 93 11.24 15.36 16.47
CA ASP A 93 10.72 16.69 16.75
C ASP A 93 9.41 16.52 17.52
N PRO A 94 9.33 16.97 18.79
CA PRO A 94 8.13 16.82 19.60
C PRO A 94 6.92 17.54 19.00
N HIS A 95 7.14 18.44 18.03
CA HIS A 95 6.10 19.10 17.23
C HIS A 95 5.83 18.44 15.87
N ALA A 96 6.52 17.35 15.51
CA ALA A 96 6.19 16.61 14.31
C ALA A 96 4.78 16.01 14.41
N PRO A 97 3.97 16.11 13.33
CA PRO A 97 2.59 15.62 13.35
C PRO A 97 2.49 14.11 13.62
N GLU A 98 3.54 13.34 13.32
CA GLU A 98 3.63 11.91 13.59
C GLU A 98 3.84 11.60 15.08
N ALA A 99 4.63 12.41 15.80
CA ALA A 99 4.85 12.27 17.25
C ALA A 99 3.58 12.61 18.04
N VAL A 100 2.91 13.72 17.68
CA VAL A 100 1.62 14.11 18.28
C VAL A 100 0.54 13.05 18.03
N ALA A 101 0.54 12.41 16.85
CA ALA A 101 -0.39 11.33 16.56
C ALA A 101 -0.10 10.05 17.37
N ARG A 102 1.17 9.73 17.61
CA ARG A 102 1.61 8.59 18.44
C ARG A 102 1.25 8.81 19.91
N ASP A 103 1.59 9.96 20.48
CA ASP A 103 1.31 10.28 21.89
C ASP A 103 -0.19 10.36 22.15
N LYS A 104 -0.95 10.92 21.21
CA LYS A 104 -2.42 10.92 21.26
C LYS A 104 -3.01 9.51 21.15
N ALA A 105 -2.40 8.61 20.38
CA ALA A 105 -2.83 7.22 20.30
C ALA A 105 -2.46 6.43 21.57
N LEU A 106 -1.29 6.67 22.13
CA LEU A 106 -0.82 6.06 23.37
C LEU A 106 -1.66 6.51 24.58
N ALA A 107 -2.01 7.80 24.65
CA ALA A 107 -2.89 8.36 25.67
C ALA A 107 -4.32 7.78 25.62
N ARG A 108 -4.84 7.52 24.41
CA ARG A 108 -6.13 6.82 24.22
C ARG A 108 -6.09 5.36 24.67
N LEU A 109 -4.95 4.69 24.52
CA LEU A 109 -4.77 3.29 24.94
C LEU A 109 -4.51 3.16 26.45
N ARG A 110 -3.86 4.14 27.08
CA ARG A 110 -3.60 4.18 28.54
C ARG A 110 -4.82 4.54 29.40
N GLY A 111 -5.98 4.78 28.78
CA GLY A 111 -7.24 4.87 29.51
C GLY A 111 -7.51 6.22 30.18
N GLU A 112 -6.99 7.33 29.63
CA GLU A 112 -7.39 8.66 30.08
C GLU A 112 -8.73 9.04 29.39
N PRO A 113 -9.81 9.30 30.12
CA PRO A 113 -11.10 9.61 29.53
C PRO A 113 -11.05 11.02 28.94
N THR A 114 -10.62 11.16 27.69
CA THR A 114 -10.88 12.42 26.97
C THR A 114 -12.40 12.56 26.90
N ALA A 115 -12.92 13.58 27.56
CA ALA A 115 -14.33 13.92 27.55
C ALA A 115 -14.83 13.89 26.10
N ARG A 116 -15.84 13.04 25.87
CA ARG A 116 -16.58 12.99 24.60
C ARG A 116 -17.09 14.40 24.33
N LYS A 117 -16.42 15.16 23.45
CA LYS A 117 -17.07 16.28 22.77
C LYS A 117 -18.14 15.65 21.88
N ALA A 118 -19.36 15.65 22.40
CA ALA A 118 -20.56 15.31 21.66
C ALA A 118 -20.57 16.07 20.33
N PRO A 119 -21.00 15.45 19.21
CA PRO A 119 -21.28 16.21 18.01
C PRO A 119 -22.44 17.15 18.32
N THR A 120 -22.14 18.44 18.49
CA THR A 120 -23.16 19.48 18.54
C THR A 120 -23.87 19.50 17.19
N VAL A 121 -25.09 18.94 17.18
CA VAL A 121 -26.05 19.07 16.11
C VAL A 121 -26.35 20.56 15.95
N LYS A 122 -25.76 21.21 14.93
CA LYS A 122 -26.14 22.57 14.55
C LYS A 122 -27.52 22.50 13.88
N ARG A 123 -28.57 22.59 14.69
CA ARG A 123 -29.85 23.17 14.24
C ARG A 123 -29.63 24.67 14.08
N ALA A 124 -29.50 25.14 12.85
CA ALA A 124 -29.64 26.55 12.52
C ALA A 124 -30.99 26.72 11.79
N SER A 125 -31.99 27.02 12.60
CA SER A 125 -33.30 27.50 12.21
C SER A 125 -33.23 28.81 11.44
N GLY A 126 -33.95 28.86 10.32
CA GLY A 126 -34.73 30.00 9.82
C GLY A 126 -34.07 31.38 9.87
N LYS A 127 -33.48 31.78 8.73
CA LYS A 127 -33.13 33.17 8.45
C LYS A 127 -34.31 33.84 7.74
N SER A 128 -34.91 34.84 8.37
CA SER A 128 -35.89 35.73 7.76
C SER A 128 -35.23 37.03 7.28
N ILE A 129 -35.72 37.47 6.12
CA ILE A 129 -35.85 38.81 5.55
C ILE A 129 -35.10 39.03 4.22
N PRO A 130 -35.80 39.59 3.20
CA PRO A 130 -35.54 39.36 1.78
C PRO A 130 -35.06 40.62 1.04
N VAL A 131 -34.33 40.48 -0.07
CA VAL A 131 -34.37 41.46 -1.17
C VAL A 131 -34.36 40.73 -2.51
N LYS A 132 -35.33 41.12 -3.31
CA LYS A 132 -35.79 40.60 -4.59
C LYS A 132 -35.14 41.40 -5.70
N ALA A 133 -34.60 40.76 -6.75
CA ALA A 133 -35.00 41.00 -8.15
C ALA A 133 -34.04 40.39 -9.19
N LYS A 134 -34.61 39.45 -9.98
CA LYS A 134 -34.56 39.34 -11.46
C LYS A 134 -33.17 39.08 -12.08
N THR A 135 -32.90 38.01 -12.85
CA THR A 135 -33.62 37.54 -14.03
C THR A 135 -33.13 36.13 -14.39
N ALA A 136 -34.02 35.24 -14.88
CA ALA A 136 -33.71 33.93 -15.48
C ALA A 136 -34.00 33.99 -17.00
N PRO A 137 -33.83 32.93 -17.83
CA PRO A 137 -32.86 31.82 -17.87
C PRO A 137 -32.24 31.63 -19.29
N ALA A 138 -31.19 30.80 -19.46
CA ALA A 138 -30.91 30.14 -20.75
C ALA A 138 -30.10 28.83 -20.55
N PRO A 139 -30.42 27.73 -21.25
CA PRO A 139 -29.75 26.43 -21.10
C PRO A 139 -28.58 26.31 -22.09
N ARG A 140 -27.48 25.64 -21.69
CA ARG A 140 -26.51 25.12 -22.66
C ARG A 140 -26.20 23.65 -22.42
N ARG A 141 -26.58 22.90 -23.45
CA ARG A 141 -26.45 21.47 -23.70
C ARG A 141 -25.05 21.15 -24.22
N ASN A 142 -24.62 19.92 -23.98
CA ASN A 142 -23.70 19.10 -24.77
C ASN A 142 -22.19 19.42 -24.76
N GLN A 143 -21.42 18.57 -24.08
CA GLN A 143 -20.13 18.08 -24.58
C GLN A 143 -19.96 16.60 -24.21
N GLY A 144 -19.66 15.76 -25.21
CA GLY A 144 -19.33 14.35 -25.02
C GLY A 144 -19.78 13.40 -26.14
N GLN A 145 -19.70 13.80 -27.42
CA GLN A 145 -19.75 12.83 -28.53
C GLN A 145 -18.32 12.42 -28.88
N LEU A 146 -17.97 11.18 -28.55
CA LEU A 146 -16.91 10.42 -29.21
C LEU A 146 -17.58 9.67 -30.36
N ALA A 147 -17.33 10.08 -31.60
CA ALA A 147 -17.67 9.32 -32.79
C ALA A 147 -16.37 8.86 -33.46
N PHE A 148 -16.26 7.54 -33.60
CA PHE A 148 -15.23 6.84 -34.36
C PHE A 148 -15.30 7.25 -35.84
N GLY A 149 -14.14 7.54 -36.43
CA GLY A 149 -13.96 7.81 -37.85
C GLY A 149 -13.59 6.54 -38.62
N ASP A 150 -14.16 6.48 -39.82
CA ASP A 150 -14.34 5.37 -40.75
C ASP A 150 -13.07 4.80 -41.41
N LEU A 151 -13.24 3.57 -41.89
CA LEU A 151 -12.53 2.92 -43.01
C LEU A 151 -13.34 3.15 -44.29
#